data_AF-A0AAV9WQM7-F1
#
_entry.id   AF-A0AAV9WQM7-F1
#
_cell.length_a   1.000
_cell.length_b   1.000
_cell.length_c   1.000
_cell.angle_alpha   90.00
_cell.angle_beta   90.00
_cell.angle_gamma   90.00
#
_symmetry.space_group_name_H-M   'P 1'
#
loop_
_entity.id
_entity.type
_entity.pdbx_description
1 polymer ?
#
loop_
_entity_poly.entity_id
_entity_poly.type
_entity_poly.pdbx_seq_one_letter_code
_entity_poly.pdbx_strand_id
1 'polypeptide(L)' 'MDSHNGSGELVEQYLWIRYIPSKRWLEDEIRNIFPNQDFIVKEALTDDYYDRWVLHIPRLLTSGEIHAIQKNVDKALS' A
#
# COMPACT_ATOMS: atom_id res chain seq x y z
N MET A 1 32.54 -8.01 -8.63
CA MET A 1 31.86 -8.69 -7.52
C MET A 1 30.38 -8.57 -7.78
N ASP A 2 29.88 -9.49 -8.59
CA ASP A 2 28.48 -9.54 -9.01
C ASP A 2 27.65 -10.12 -7.87
N SER A 3 26.90 -9.27 -7.18
CA SER A 3 25.82 -9.70 -6.30
C SER A 3 24.52 -9.49 -7.07
N HIS A 4 24.10 -10.53 -7.79
CA HIS A 4 22.71 -10.72 -8.16
C HIS A 4 21.89 -10.79 -6.88
N ASN A 5 21.30 -9.68 -6.44
CA ASN A 5 20.30 -9.70 -5.38
C ASN A 5 18.93 -9.92 -6.04
N GLY A 6 18.62 -11.18 -6.35
CA GLY A 6 17.29 -11.64 -6.75
C GLY A 6 16.40 -11.93 -5.54
N SER A 7 16.54 -11.17 -4.45
CA SER A 7 15.68 -11.28 -3.29
C SER A 7 14.50 -10.31 -3.45
N GLY A 8 13.29 -10.78 -3.16
CA GLY A 8 12.07 -9.98 -3.13
C GLY A 8 12.10 -8.93 -2.01
N GLU A 9 13.03 -7.98 -2.10
CA GLU A 9 13.15 -6.88 -1.16
C GLU A 9 11.94 -5.96 -1.31
N LEU A 10 11.20 -5.79 -0.21
CA LEU A 10 10.02 -4.93 -0.20
C LEU A 10 10.49 -3.47 -0.13
N VAL A 11 10.03 -2.67 -1.09
CA VAL A 11 10.28 -1.23 -1.13
C VAL A 11 9.23 -0.52 -0.28
N GLU A 12 9.68 0.36 0.60
CA GLU A 12 8.80 1.22 1.39
C GLU A 12 8.23 2.37 0.55
N GLN A 13 6.92 2.60 0.62
CA GLN A 13 6.28 3.80 0.10
C GLN A 13 5.13 4.26 1.00
N TYR A 14 4.86 5.56 0.97
CA TYR A 14 3.76 6.18 1.69
C TYR A 14 2.53 6.25 0.80
N LEU A 15 1.41 5.70 1.28
CA LEU A 15 0.10 5.83 0.67
C LEU A 15 -0.62 7.05 1.27
N TRP A 16 -0.87 8.04 0.42
CA TRP A 16 -1.53 9.29 0.76
C TRP A 16 -3.01 9.24 0.37
N ILE A 17 -3.75 8.31 0.98
CA ILE A 17 -5.16 8.06 0.70
C ILE A 17 -5.95 8.41 1.95
N ARG A 18 -6.87 9.36 1.84
CA ARG A 18 -7.69 9.77 2.99
C ARG A 18 -8.69 8.67 3.34
N TYR A 19 -8.94 8.48 4.64
CA TYR A 19 -10.04 7.66 5.15
C TYR A 19 -9.97 6.18 4.77
N ILE A 20 -8.78 5.58 4.79
CA ILE A 20 -8.67 4.13 4.73
C ILE A 20 -9.38 3.55 5.97
N PRO A 21 -10.43 2.72 5.79
CA PRO A 21 -11.31 2.31 6.90
C PRO A 21 -10.60 1.54 8.02
N SER A 22 -9.62 0.71 7.65
CA SER A 22 -8.78 -0.04 8.59
C SER A 22 -7.57 -0.64 7.86
N LYS A 23 -6.58 -1.10 8.63
CA LYS A 23 -5.45 -1.87 8.11
C LYS A 23 -5.90 -3.07 7.29
N ARG A 24 -6.82 -3.88 7.85
CA ARG A 24 -7.29 -5.12 7.21
C ARG A 24 -7.96 -4.84 5.88
N TRP A 25 -8.80 -3.80 5.82
CA TRP A 25 -9.44 -3.39 4.57
C TRP A 25 -8.39 -3.04 3.51
N LEU A 26 -7.36 -2.27 3.88
CA LEU A 26 -6.28 -1.93 2.95
C LEU A 26 -5.52 -3.18 2.48
N GLU A 27 -5.20 -4.11 3.39
CA GLU A 27 -4.54 -5.36 3.03
C GLU A 27 -5.38 -6.19 2.04
N ASP A 28 -6.70 -6.26 2.23
CA ASP A 28 -7.60 -6.97 1.31
C ASP A 28 -7.64 -6.29 -0.07
N GLU A 29 -7.65 -4.95 -0.13
CA GLU A 29 -7.58 -4.22 -1.40
C GLU A 29 -6.25 -4.41 -2.13
N ILE A 30 -5.11 -4.33 -1.43
CA ILE A 30 -3.79 -4.60 -2.02
C ILE A 30 -3.74 -6.04 -2.52
N ARG A 31 -4.31 -7.00 -1.80
CA ARG A 31 -4.37 -8.40 -2.23
C ARG A 31 -5.29 -8.61 -3.43
N ASN A 32 -6.38 -7.87 -3.56
CA ASN A 32 -7.26 -7.92 -4.72
C ASN A 32 -6.58 -7.41 -5.99
N ILE A 33 -5.75 -6.36 -5.87
CA ILE A 33 -5.01 -5.78 -7.00
C ILE A 33 -3.75 -6.61 -7.32
N PHE A 34 -3.09 -7.14 -6.29
CA PHE A 34 -1.82 -7.87 -6.38
C PHE A 34 -1.88 -9.24 -5.69
N PRO A 35 -2.66 -10.22 -6.22
CA PRO A 35 -2.96 -11.47 -5.52
C PRO A 35 -1.74 -12.36 -5.25
N ASN A 36 -0.68 -12.20 -6.02
CA ASN A 36 0.53 -13.04 -5.95
C ASN A 36 1.76 -12.26 -5.45
N GLN A 37 1.57 -11.07 -4.90
CA GLN A 37 2.67 -10.21 -4.49
C GLN A 37 2.77 -10.17 -2.97
N ASP A 38 3.97 -10.37 -2.44
CA ASP A 38 4.22 -10.18 -1.02
C ASP A 38 4.13 -8.68 -0.69
N PHE A 39 3.49 -8.35 0.43
CA PHE A 39 3.41 -6.97 0.90
C PHE A 39 3.24 -6.90 2.42
N ILE A 40 3.55 -5.74 3.00
CA ILE A 40 3.28 -5.42 4.41
C ILE A 40 2.63 -4.05 4.48
N VAL A 41 1.55 -3.94 5.25
CA VAL A 41 0.91 -2.67 5.58
C VAL A 41 1.23 -2.28 7.03
N LYS A 42 1.67 -1.04 7.23
CA LYS A 42 1.92 -0.45 8.55
C LYS A 42 1.20 0.89 8.66
N GLU A 43 0.79 1.25 9.87
CA GLU A 43 0.34 2.61 10.19
C GLU A 43 1.56 3.54 10.19
N ALA A 44 1.45 4.73 9.61
CA ALA A 44 2.51 5.71 9.68
C ALA A 44 2.55 6.32 11.09
N LEU A 45 3.70 6.22 11.76
CA LEU A 45 3.95 6.75 13.10
C LEU A 45 4.29 8.25 13.08
N THR A 46 3.47 9.07 12.41
CA THR A 46 3.74 10.50 12.25
C THR A 46 2.64 11.33 12.89
N ASP A 47 3.02 12.30 13.74
CA ASP A 47 2.16 13.11 14.61
C ASP A 47 1.08 13.97 13.91
N ASP A 48 1.13 14.14 12.57
CA ASP A 48 0.10 14.91 11.87
C ASP A 48 -1.01 14.00 11.35
N TYR A 49 -2.13 14.01 12.08
CA TYR A 49 -3.57 13.95 11.72
C TYR A 49 -4.06 13.42 10.35
N TYR A 50 -3.28 12.65 9.62
CA TYR A 50 -3.67 12.05 8.35
C TYR A 50 -3.54 10.53 8.46
N ASP A 51 -4.56 9.81 7.99
CA ASP A 51 -4.57 8.35 7.81
C ASP A 51 -3.47 7.95 6.80
N ARG A 52 -2.22 8.02 7.24
CA ARG A 52 -1.04 7.70 6.45
C ARG A 52 -0.73 6.24 6.66
N TRP A 53 -0.63 5.51 5.55
CA TRP A 53 -0.28 4.10 5.55
C TRP A 53 1.05 3.91 4.86
N VAL A 54 1.88 3.06 5.45
CA VAL A 54 3.16 2.65 4.87
C VAL A 54 2.96 1.29 4.24
N LEU A 55 3.16 1.21 2.93
CA LEU A 55 3.09 -0.03 2.16
C LEU A 55 4.51 -0.46 1.78
N HIS A 56 4.88 -1.68 2.17
CA HIS A 56 6.10 -2.35 1.73
C HIS A 56 5.70 -3.36 0.66
N ILE A 57 6.22 -3.23 -0.56
CA ILE A 57 5.87 -4.08 -1.71
C ILE A 57 7.07 -4.15 -2.69
N PRO A 58 7.29 -5.24 -3.47
CA PRO A 58 8.48 -5.40 -4.32
C PRO A 58 8.69 -4.36 -5.42
N ARG A 59 7.78 -3.41 -5.59
CA ARG A 59 7.92 -2.26 -6.50
C ARG A 59 7.03 -1.10 -6.06
N LEU A 60 7.37 0.11 -6.48
CA LEU A 60 6.48 1.26 -6.32
C LEU A 60 5.15 1.05 -7.08
N LEU A 61 4.07 1.55 -6.49
CA LEU A 61 2.78 1.60 -7.18
C LEU A 61 2.79 2.70 -8.24
N THR A 62 2.13 2.43 -9.35
CA THR A 62 1.84 3.44 -10.37
C THR A 62 0.68 4.34 -9.92
N SER A 63 0.57 5.53 -10.51
CA SER A 63 -0.54 6.45 -10.22
C SER A 63 -1.92 5.83 -10.48
N GLY A 64 -2.03 4.93 -11.48
CA GLY A 64 -3.28 4.23 -11.77
C GLY A 64 -3.69 3.23 -10.68
N GLU A 65 -2.72 2.54 -10.10
CA GLU A 65 -2.95 1.61 -8.99
C GLU A 65 -3.33 2.34 -7.71
N ILE A 66 -2.65 3.45 -7.40
CA ILE A 66 -3.03 4.32 -6.28
C ILE A 66 -4.46 4.86 -6.48
N HIS A 67 -4.81 5.28 -7.70
CA HIS A 67 -6.15 5.75 -8.02
C HIS A 67 -7.21 4.65 -7.87
N ALA A 68 -6.90 3.40 -8.22
CA ALA A 68 -7.81 2.27 -8.02
C ALA A 68 -8.12 2.05 -6.53
N ILE A 69 -7.10 2.12 -5.66
CA ILE A 69 -7.28 2.00 -4.20
C ILE A 69 -8.14 3.17 -3.68
N GLN A 70 -7.85 4.41 -4.09
CA GLN A 70 -8.65 5.59 -3.70
C GLN A 70 -10.12 5.44 -4.10
N LYS A 71 -10.40 4.99 -5.32
CA LYS A 71 -11.76 4.77 -5.81
C LYS A 71 -12.52 3.73 -4.98
N ASN A 72 -11.83 2.69 -4.50
CA ASN A 72 -12.45 1.67 -3.67
C ASN A 72 -12.69 2.17 -2.23
N VAL A 73 -11.81 3.04 -1.71
CA VAL A 73 -12.06 3.75 -0.44
C VAL A 73 -13.32 4.60 -0.55
N ASP A 74 -13.43 5.42 -1.59
CA ASP A 74 -14.58 6.31 -1.77
C ASP A 74 -15.92 5.52 -1.82
N LYS A 75 -15.91 4.35 -2.46
CA LYS A 75 -17.06 3.43 -2.50
C LYS A 75 -17.39 2.81 -1.13
N ALA A 76 -16.39 2.49 -0.32
CA ALA A 76 -16.60 1.90 1.00
C ALA A 76 -17.18 2.90 2.00
N LEU A 77 -17.05 4.21 1.73
CA LEU A 77 -17.54 5.31 2.56
C LEU A 77 -18.86 5.92 2.07
N SER A 78 -19.34 5.52 0.89
CA SER A 78 -20.61 5.97 0.29
C SER A 78 -21.78 5.10 0.74
#